data_AF-A0A438FA34-F1
#
_entry.id   AF-A0A438FA34-F1
#
_cell.length_a   1.000
_cell.length_b   1.000
_cell.length_c   1.000
_cell.angle_alpha   90.00
_cell.angle_beta   90.00
_cell.angle_gamma   90.00
#
_symmetry.space_group_name_H-M   'P 1'
#
loop_
_entity.id
_entity.type
_entity.pdbx_description
1 polymer ?
#
loop_
_entity_poly.entity_id
_entity_poly.type
_entity_poly.pdbx_seq_one_letter_code
_entity_poly.pdbx_strand_id
1 'polypeptide(L)' 'MRLGVSAGKFLGFMVSQRGIEVSPDQVKAVIETPPPRNKKELQRPHRQARRIRTLYSPLTDELRPFFLAIRKAGAHG' A
#
# COMPACT_ATOMS: atom_id res chain seq x y z
N MET A 1 14.89 15.11 -10.35
CA MET A 1 15.17 14.55 -9.01
C MET A 1 15.17 13.04 -9.11
N ARG A 2 16.35 12.39 -9.05
CA ARG A 2 16.46 10.92 -8.98
C ARG A 2 16.45 10.55 -7.50
N LEU A 3 15.37 9.93 -7.01
CA LEU A 3 15.35 9.37 -5.66
C LEU A 3 16.24 8.11 -5.67
N GLY A 4 17.45 8.24 -5.12
CA GLY A 4 18.38 7.12 -4.96
C GLY A 4 17.91 6.20 -3.84
N VAL A 5 16.93 5.36 -4.12
CA VAL A 5 16.54 4.29 -3.19
C VAL A 5 17.51 3.13 -3.41
N SER A 6 18.47 2.94 -2.50
CA SER A 6 19.36 1.78 -2.51
C SER A 6 18.51 0.52 -2.30
N ALA A 7 18.67 -0.49 -3.15
CA ALA A 7 17.99 -1.77 -2.97
C ALA A 7 18.37 -2.38 -1.61
N GLY A 8 17.38 -2.72 -0.79
CA GLY A 8 17.60 -3.13 0.60
C GLY A 8 16.31 -3.27 1.43
N LYS A 9 16.44 -3.72 2.69
CA LYS A 9 15.29 -3.88 3.61
C LYS A 9 14.93 -2.52 4.21
N PHE A 10 13.71 -2.03 3.95
CA PHE A 10 13.17 -0.78 4.51
C PHE A 10 11.80 -1.04 5.14
N LEU A 11 11.60 -0.63 6.40
CA LEU A 11 10.36 -0.87 7.16
C LEU A 11 9.90 -2.35 7.16
N GLY A 12 10.84 -3.29 7.03
CA GLY A 12 10.54 -4.73 6.94
C GLY A 12 10.16 -5.23 5.55
N PHE A 13 10.03 -4.34 4.56
CA PHE A 13 9.81 -4.68 3.15
C PHE A 13 11.13 -4.71 2.39
N MET A 14 11.21 -5.56 1.37
CA MET A 14 12.35 -5.55 0.47
C MET A 14 12.10 -4.51 -0.63
N VAL A 15 13.01 -3.55 -0.79
CA VAL A 15 12.88 -2.52 -1.82
C VAL A 15 13.91 -2.80 -2.89
N SER A 16 13.49 -2.90 -4.15
CA SER A 16 14.33 -3.09 -5.32
C SER A 16 14.09 -1.97 -6.33
N GLN A 17 14.91 -1.91 -7.38
CA GLN A 17 14.69 -0.97 -8.49
C GLN A 17 13.35 -1.22 -9.20
N ARG A 18 12.76 -2.41 -9.05
CA ARG A 18 11.46 -2.77 -9.62
C ARG A 18 10.28 -2.39 -8.71
N GLY A 19 10.54 -2.00 -7.46
CA GLY A 19 9.53 -1.57 -6.50
C GLY A 19 9.65 -2.25 -5.13
N ILE A 20 8.54 -2.31 -4.41
CA ILE A 20 8.45 -3.00 -3.12
C ILE A 20 8.14 -4.47 -3.36
N GLU A 21 9.05 -5.33 -2.93
CA GLU A 21 8.94 -6.78 -2.95
C GLU A 21 8.52 -7.31 -1.57
N VAL A 22 7.64 -8.30 -1.58
CA VAL A 22 7.21 -9.00 -0.37
C VAL A 22 8.35 -9.91 0.07
N SER A 23 8.83 -9.75 1.31
CA SER A 23 9.89 -10.59 1.84
C SER A 23 9.35 -11.96 2.27
N PRO A 24 10.18 -13.02 2.23
CA PRO A 24 9.78 -14.34 2.73
C PRO A 24 9.24 -14.31 4.16
N ASP A 25 9.79 -13.44 5.02
CA ASP A 25 9.33 -13.22 6.39
C ASP A 25 7.87 -12.77 6.45
N GLN A 26 7.46 -11.88 5.54
CA GLN A 26 6.09 -11.37 5.47
C GLN A 26 5.12 -12.43 4.96
N VAL A 27 5.53 -13.22 3.96
CA VAL A 27 4.72 -14.35 3.46
C VAL A 27 4.53 -15.37 4.58
N LYS A 28 5.60 -15.73 5.29
CA LYS A 28 5.57 -16.66 6.41
C LYS A 28 4.65 -16.17 7.52
N ALA A 29 4.74 -14.90 7.90
CA ALA A 29 3.85 -14.31 8.90
C ALA A 29 2.37 -14.44 8.52
N VAL A 30 2.02 -14.23 7.25
CA VAL A 30 0.64 -14.40 6.76
C VAL A 30 0.20 -15.87 6.81
N ILE A 31 1.05 -16.80 6.38
CA ILE A 31 0.74 -18.24 6.39
C ILE A 31 0.58 -18.78 7.82
N GLU A 32 1.44 -18.34 8.73
CA GLU A 32 1.43 -18.76 10.14
C GLU A 32 0.39 -18.01 10.97
N THR A 33 -0.26 -16.98 10.42
CA THR A 33 -1.31 -16.24 11.14
C THR A 33 -2.51 -17.17 11.36
N PRO A 34 -2.86 -17.49 12.62
CA PRO A 34 -4.02 -18.31 12.90
C PRO A 34 -5.30 -17.57 12.49
N PRO A 35 -6.33 -18.29 12.03
CA PRO A 35 -7.61 -17.67 11.72
C PRO A 35 -8.18 -16.98 12.97
N PRO A 36 -8.76 -15.78 12.82
CA PRO A 36 -9.27 -15.01 13.95
C PRO A 36 -10.39 -15.80 14.64
N ARG A 37 -10.29 -15.92 15.97
CA ARG A 37 -11.16 -16.80 16.77
C ARG A 37 -12.42 -16.10 17.27
N ASN A 38 -12.50 -14.78 17.16
CA ASN A 38 -13.62 -13.99 17.68
C ASN A 38 -14.03 -12.82 16.78
N LYS A 39 -15.26 -12.33 16.99
CA LYS A 39 -15.84 -11.19 16.25
C LYS A 39 -15.02 -9.91 16.39
N LYS A 40 -14.30 -9.72 17.50
CA LYS A 40 -13.50 -8.52 17.78
C LYS A 40 -12.22 -8.49 16.93
N GLU A 41 -11.59 -9.64 16.74
CA GLU A 41 -10.45 -9.85 15.83
C GLU A 41 -10.86 -9.68 14.37
N LEU A 42 -12.05 -10.15 13.99
CA LEU A 42 -12.62 -9.89 12.67
C LEU A 42 -12.94 -8.41 12.46
N GLN A 43 -13.48 -7.72 13.46
CA GLN A 43 -13.85 -6.30 13.33
C GLN A 43 -12.66 -5.35 13.24
N ARG A 44 -11.49 -5.72 13.78
CA ARG A 44 -10.29 -4.86 13.77
C ARG A 44 -9.79 -4.55 12.35
N PRO A 45 -9.52 -5.55 11.47
CA PRO A 45 -9.18 -5.32 10.07
C PRO A 45 -10.24 -4.52 9.33
N HIS A 46 -11.53 -4.83 9.52
CA HIS A 46 -12.63 -4.10 8.88
C HIS A 46 -12.67 -2.63 9.30
N ARG A 47 -12.48 -2.35 10.59
CA ARG A 47 -12.43 -0.98 11.12
C ARG A 47 -11.20 -0.24 10.58
N GLN A 48 -10.06 -0.91 10.46
CA GLN A 48 -8.85 -0.33 9.87
C GLN A 48 -9.03 -0.04 8.37
N ALA A 49 -9.58 -0.97 7.60
CA ALA A 49 -9.89 -0.78 6.19
C ALA A 49 -10.87 0.38 5.97
N ARG A 50 -11.90 0.51 6.83
CA ARG A 50 -12.83 1.65 6.80
C ARG A 50 -12.11 2.98 7.07
N ARG A 51 -11.22 3.03 8.06
CA ARG A 51 -10.42 4.23 8.37
C ARG A 51 -9.52 4.62 7.20
N ILE A 52 -8.84 3.66 6.60
CA ILE A 52 -8.03 3.85 5.39
C ILE A 52 -8.91 4.42 4.28
N ARG A 53 -10.04 3.80 3.97
CA ARG A 53 -10.97 4.29 2.93
C ARG A 53 -11.44 5.72 3.18
N THR A 54 -11.81 6.04 4.42
CA THR A 54 -12.23 7.40 4.80
C THR A 54 -11.08 8.40 4.70
N LEU A 55 -9.84 8.00 5.02
CA LEU A 55 -8.65 8.87 4.90
C LEU A 55 -8.32 9.16 3.44
N TYR A 56 -8.36 8.14 2.58
CA TYR A 56 -7.99 8.29 1.17
C TYR A 56 -9.07 8.96 0.33
N SER A 57 -10.37 8.88 0.67
CA SER A 57 -11.44 9.43 -0.17
C SER A 57 -11.30 10.95 -0.41
N PRO A 58 -11.16 11.82 0.61
CA PRO A 58 -10.96 13.25 0.39
C PRO A 58 -9.65 13.54 -0.34
N LEU A 59 -8.59 12.78 -0.03
CA LEU A 59 -7.28 12.93 -0.67
C LEU A 59 -7.36 12.62 -2.17
N THR A 60 -8.09 11.58 -2.57
CA THR A 60 -8.31 11.26 -3.98
C THR A 60 -9.12 12.32 -4.71
N ASP A 61 -10.03 12.99 -4.02
CA ASP A 61 -10.81 14.09 -4.60
C ASP A 61 -9.96 15.34 -4.81
N GLU A 62 -9.09 15.68 -3.86
CA GLU A 62 -8.16 16.81 -3.96
C GLU A 62 -7.09 16.58 -5.04
N LEU A 63 -6.57 15.36 -5.14
CA LEU A 63 -5.56 15.00 -6.15
C LEU A 63 -6.17 14.71 -7.53
N ARG A 64 -7.49 14.78 -7.70
CA ARG A 64 -8.18 14.48 -8.96
C ARG A 64 -7.66 15.31 -10.14
N PRO A 65 -7.44 16.64 -10.05
CA PRO A 65 -6.90 17.42 -11.16
C PRO A 65 -5.47 16.98 -11.54
N PHE A 66 -4.66 16.62 -10.54
CA PHE A 66 -3.30 16.12 -10.73
C PHE A 66 -3.28 14.78 -11.46
N PHE A 67 -4.08 13.79 -11.02
CA PHE A 67 -4.19 12.50 -11.72
C PHE A 67 -4.75 12.66 -13.14
N LEU A 68 -5.67 13.59 -13.36
CA LEU A 68 -6.21 13.89 -14.69
C LEU A 68 -5.13 14.48 -15.62
N ALA A 69 -4.26 15.35 -15.09
CA ALA A 69 -3.14 15.92 -15.82
C ALA A 69 -2.12 14.84 -16.22
N ILE A 70 -1.77 13.93 -15.30
CA ILE A 70 -0.87 12.80 -15.60
C ILE A 70 -1.46 11.91 -16.70
N ARG A 71 -2.75 11.55 -16.60
CA ARG A 71 -3.42 10.70 -17.60
C ARG A 71 -3.43 11.33 -19.00
N LYS A 72 -3.63 12.65 -19.08
CA LYS A 72 -3.58 13.39 -20.35
C LYS A 72 -2.16 13.45 -20.92
N ALA A 73 -1.15 13.65 -20.08
CA ALA A 73 0.24 13.68 -20.51
C ALA A 73 0.72 12.32 -21.05
N GLY A 74 0.22 11.21 -20.53
CA GLY A 74 0.54 9.86 -21.02
C GLY A 74 -0.24 9.40 -22.26
N ALA A 75 -1.25 10.16 -22.72
CA ALA A 75 -2.06 9.81 -23.91
C ALA A 75 -1.55 10.45 -25.22
N HIS A 76 -0.51 11.29 -25.14
CA HIS A 76 0.13 11.95 -26.28
C HIS A 76 1.57 11.45 -26.53
N GLY A 77 1.92 10.27 -26.02
CA GLY A 77 3.19 9.59 -26.26
C GLY A 77 2.99 8.31 -27.08
#